data_AF-A0A7D5SP50-F1
#
_entry.id   AF-A0A7D5SP50-F1
#
_cell.length_a   1.000
_cell.length_b   1.000
_cell.length_c   1.000
_cell.angle_alpha   90.00
_cell.angle_beta   90.00
_cell.angle_gamma   90.00
#
_symmetry.space_group_name_H-M   'P 1'
#
loop_
_entity.id
_entity.type
_entity.pdbx_description
1 polymer ?
#
loop_
_entity_poly.entity_id
_entity_poly.type
_entity_poly.pdbx_seq_one_letter_code
_entity_poly.pdbx_strand_id
1 'polypeptide(L)'
;MVEGTVEHVSADAADGGMGHSAGGNAPNDKGRKNPQPLVYKALVRLKAMKLEMDGARFALGAGMQTNAEIMLGTRTVAEYLLSPVQKAWHEAGRER
;
A
#
# COMPACT_ATOMS: atom_id res chain seq x y z
N MET A 1 -9.68 0.49 14.63
CA MET A 1 -8.98 0.86 13.37
C MET A 1 -9.81 1.93 12.67
N VAL A 2 -9.20 2.78 11.84
CA VAL A 2 -9.93 3.79 11.06
C VAL A 2 -9.85 3.42 9.58
N GLU A 3 -10.99 3.40 8.92
CA GLU A 3 -11.06 3.15 7.48
C GLU A 3 -10.72 4.42 6.68
N GLY A 4 -10.16 4.23 5.50
CA GLY A 4 -9.83 5.32 4.59
C GLY A 4 -9.84 4.89 3.13
N THR A 5 -9.59 5.87 2.26
CA THR A 5 -9.43 5.67 0.81
C THR A 5 -8.12 6.32 0.38
N VAL A 6 -7.33 5.63 -0.43
CA VAL A 6 -6.16 6.23 -1.09
C VAL A 6 -6.67 7.26 -2.10
N GLU A 7 -6.30 8.53 -1.92
CA GLU A 7 -6.66 9.60 -2.86
C GLU A 7 -5.60 9.79 -3.94
N HIS A 8 -4.33 9.64 -3.57
CA HIS A 8 -3.22 9.89 -4.46
C HIS A 8 -2.05 8.98 -4.11
N VAL A 9 -1.31 8.56 -5.15
CA VAL A 9 -0.02 7.87 -5.04
C VAL A 9 0.98 8.67 -5.85
N SER A 10 2.14 8.97 -5.29
CA SER A 10 3.19 9.71 -5.98
C SER A 10 3.62 9.00 -7.26
N ALA A 11 3.94 9.77 -8.30
CA ALA A 11 4.44 9.22 -9.56
C ALA A 11 5.85 8.61 -9.40
N ASP A 12 6.66 9.20 -8.52
CA ASP A 12 8.04 8.81 -8.30
C ASP A 12 8.21 7.98 -7.04
N ALA A 13 9.12 7.01 -7.14
CA ALA A 13 9.64 6.25 -6.02
C ALA A 13 10.73 7.04 -5.28
N ALA A 14 10.76 6.90 -3.97
CA ALA A 14 11.86 7.35 -3.13
C ALA A 14 12.69 6.16 -2.67
N ASP A 15 13.97 6.41 -2.37
CA ASP A 15 14.81 5.42 -1.69
C ASP A 15 14.20 5.10 -0.32
N GLY A 16 13.95 3.81 -0.08
CA GLY A 16 13.32 3.29 1.14
C GLY A 16 14.24 3.30 2.36
N GLY A 17 14.87 4.44 2.64
CA GLY A 17 15.39 4.73 3.96
C GLY A 17 14.19 4.82 4.91
N MET A 18 13.82 3.68 5.50
CA MET A 18 12.81 3.59 6.57
C MET A 18 13.33 4.40 7.77
N GLY A 19 13.14 5.72 7.69
CA GLY A 19 13.61 6.71 8.63
C GLY A 19 12.72 6.75 9.87
N HIS A 20 12.88 5.75 10.74
CA HIS A 20 12.75 5.94 12.18
C HIS A 20 14.16 6.18 12.75
N SER A 21 14.81 7.26 12.32
CA SER A 21 16.05 7.74 12.94
C SER A 21 15.91 9.22 13.26
N ALA A 22 15.32 9.46 14.43
CA ALA A 22 15.65 10.64 15.20
C ALA A 22 17.18 10.70 15.39
N GLY A 23 17.79 11.84 15.05
CA GLY A 23 19.09 12.30 15.54
C GLY A 23 20.27 11.33 15.45
N GLY A 24 21.16 11.52 14.47
CA GLY A 24 22.48 10.89 14.52
C GLY A 24 23.28 11.05 13.24
N ASN A 25 24.13 12.06 13.21
CA ASN A 25 25.19 12.22 12.21
C ASN A 25 26.17 11.03 12.35
N ALA A 26 26.16 10.08 11.42
CA ALA A 26 27.17 9.01 11.34
C ALA A 26 27.67 8.85 9.90
N PRO A 27 29.00 8.68 9.68
CA PRO A 27 29.59 8.78 8.35
C PRO A 27 29.34 7.54 7.50
N ASN A 28 29.14 7.81 6.22
CA ASN A 28 28.94 6.91 5.09
C ASN A 28 29.95 5.73 5.03
N ASP A 29 29.53 4.53 5.46
CA ASP A 29 30.30 3.29 5.23
C ASP A 29 29.91 2.69 3.87
N LYS A 30 30.83 2.79 2.90
CA LYS A 30 30.69 2.35 1.50
C LYS A 30 30.88 0.83 1.39
N GLY A 31 30.00 0.04 2.02
CA GLY A 31 30.29 -1.39 2.20
C GLY A 31 29.10 -2.31 2.35
N ARG A 32 28.06 -2.20 1.48
CA ARG A 32 27.13 -3.26 1.02
C ARG A 32 25.95 -2.60 0.31
N LYS A 33 25.96 -2.62 -1.03
CA LYS A 33 24.80 -2.21 -1.84
C LYS A 33 23.76 -3.33 -1.84
N ASN A 34 23.09 -3.56 -0.72
CA ASN A 34 21.76 -4.14 -0.82
C ASN A 34 20.87 -3.05 -1.43
N PRO A 35 20.26 -3.27 -2.61
CA PRO A 35 19.34 -2.29 -3.17
C PRO A 35 18.21 -2.10 -2.15
N GLN A 36 18.12 -0.89 -1.59
CA GLN A 36 17.04 -0.53 -0.71
C GLN A 36 15.73 -0.57 -1.52
N PRO A 37 14.64 -1.11 -0.95
CA PRO A 37 13.38 -1.17 -1.66
C PRO A 37 12.92 0.25 -1.97
N LEU A 38 12.52 0.47 -3.22
CA LEU A 38 11.89 1.71 -3.64
C LEU A 38 10.49 1.81 -3.02
N VAL A 39 10.13 2.98 -2.50
CA VAL A 39 8.83 3.20 -1.84
C VAL A 39 8.07 4.36 -2.50
N TYR A 40 6.76 4.19 -2.63
CA TYR A 40 5.85 5.22 -3.15
C TYR A 40 5.07 5.85 -2.01
N LYS A 41 4.89 7.18 -2.05
CA LYS A 41 4.10 7.90 -1.05
C LYS A 41 2.64 7.87 -1.44
N ALA A 42 1.77 7.52 -0.49
CA ALA A 42 0.33 7.55 -0.68
C ALA A 42 -0.30 8.60 0.25
N LEU A 43 -1.23 9.39 -0.28
CA LEU A 43 -2.13 10.23 0.50
C LEU A 43 -3.42 9.45 0.74
N VAL A 44 -3.74 9.23 2.01
CA VAL A 44 -4.91 8.47 2.45
C VAL A 44 -5.87 9.41 3.16
N ARG A 45 -7.09 9.55 2.63
CA ARG A 45 -8.18 10.23 3.32
C ARG A 45 -8.85 9.27 4.28
N LEU A 46 -8.89 9.64 5.55
CA LEU A 46 -9.62 8.89 6.58
C LEU A 46 -11.12 9.19 6.47
N LYS A 47 -11.97 8.16 6.65
CA LYS A 47 -13.42 8.33 6.70
C LYS A 47 -13.88 9.11 7.93
N ALA A 48 -13.10 9.07 9.01
CA ALA A 48 -13.36 9.81 10.24
C ALA A 48 -12.05 10.18 10.94
N MET A 49 -11.97 11.40 11.49
CA MET A 49 -10.83 11.88 12.29
C MET A 49 -10.94 11.46 13.77
N LYS A 50 -11.39 10.24 14.02
CA LYS A 50 -11.54 9.66 15.36
C LYS A 50 -11.30 8.16 15.33
N LEU A 51 -10.69 7.64 16.38
CA LEU A 51 -10.61 6.22 16.67
C LEU A 51 -11.72 5.85 17.64
N GLU A 52 -12.51 4.83 17.32
CA GLU A 52 -13.47 4.23 18.24
C GLU A 52 -12.91 2.89 18.73
N MET A 53 -12.78 2.75 20.05
CA MET A 53 -12.26 1.56 20.71
C MET A 53 -12.85 1.47 22.11
N ASP A 54 -13.30 0.28 22.52
CA ASP A 54 -13.88 0.02 23.84
C ASP A 54 -15.03 0.97 24.22
N GLY A 55 -15.83 1.38 23.23
CA GLY A 55 -16.94 2.33 23.42
C GLY A 55 -16.51 3.79 23.62
N ALA A 56 -15.21 4.09 23.67
CA ALA A 56 -14.66 5.42 23.74
C ALA A 56 -14.28 5.97 22.36
N ARG A 57 -14.24 7.31 22.26
CA ARG A 57 -13.86 8.03 21.04
C ARG A 57 -12.62 8.86 21.32
N PHE A 58 -11.59 8.67 20.50
CA PHE A 58 -10.32 9.39 20.60
C PHE A 58 -10.11 10.21 19.33
N ALA A 59 -9.85 11.52 19.46
CA ALA A 59 -9.58 12.37 18.30
C ALA A 59 -8.20 12.07 17.71
N LEU A 60 -8.11 12.05 16.37
CA LEU A 60 -6.83 11.90 15.70
C LEU A 60 -6.19 13.28 15.45
N GLY A 61 -4.93 13.47 15.85
CA GLY A 61 -4.18 14.70 15.70
C GLY A 61 -2.92 14.57 14.83
N ALA A 62 -2.39 15.71 14.40
CA ALA A 62 -1.09 15.76 13.71
C ALA A 62 0.05 15.29 14.64
N GLY A 63 1.09 14.71 14.05
CA GLY A 63 2.28 14.22 14.78
C GLY A 63 2.13 12.83 15.40
N MET A 64 0.95 12.22 15.35
CA MET A 64 0.78 10.82 15.77
C MET A 64 1.43 9.86 14.78
N GLN A 65 1.98 8.77 15.30
CA GLN A 65 2.46 7.67 14.47
C GLN A 65 1.29 6.77 14.06
N THR A 66 1.25 6.40 12.78
CA THR A 66 0.21 5.53 12.22
C THR A 66 0.83 4.44 11.37
N ASN A 67 0.16 3.29 11.31
CA ASN A 67 0.42 2.25 10.32
C ASN A 67 -0.89 2.03 9.52
N ALA A 68 -0.76 1.76 8.23
CA ALA A 68 -1.90 1.54 7.35
C ALA A 68 -1.64 0.34 6.45
N GLU A 69 -2.67 -0.47 6.25
CA GLU A 69 -2.70 -1.53 5.25
C GLU A 69 -3.53 -1.05 4.06
N ILE A 70 -2.98 -1.17 2.85
CA ILE A 70 -3.65 -0.73 1.62
C ILE A 70 -4.17 -1.97 0.90
N MET A 71 -5.49 -2.06 0.77
CA MET A 71 -6.13 -3.10 -0.04
C MET A 71 -5.90 -2.80 -1.53
N LEU A 72 -5.14 -3.65 -2.21
CA LEU A 72 -4.82 -3.47 -3.65
C LEU A 72 -5.94 -3.96 -4.59
N GLY A 73 -6.85 -4.81 -4.09
CA GLY A 73 -7.98 -5.33 -4.86
C GLY A 73 -8.62 -6.54 -4.20
N THR A 74 -9.62 -7.10 -4.88
CA THR A 74 -10.31 -8.32 -4.47
C THR A 74 -10.12 -9.38 -5.55
N ARG A 75 -9.75 -10.60 -5.18
CA ARG A 75 -9.67 -11.75 -6.08
C ARG A 75 -10.74 -12.77 -5.73
N THR A 76 -11.44 -13.27 -6.73
CA THR A 76 -12.47 -14.30 -6.55
C THR A 76 -11.99 -15.66 -7.10
N VAL A 77 -12.45 -16.76 -6.49
CA VAL A 77 -12.16 -18.13 -6.99
C VAL A 77 -12.78 -18.36 -8.37
N ALA A 78 -13.90 -17.70 -8.67
CA ALA A 78 -14.56 -17.77 -9.96
C ALA A 78 -13.65 -17.35 -11.13
N GLU A 79 -12.75 -16.38 -10.93
CA GLU A 79 -11.75 -15.99 -11.95
C GLU A 79 -10.88 -17.17 -12.38
N TYR A 80 -10.49 -18.05 -11.45
CA TYR A 80 -9.70 -19.23 -11.78
C TYR A 80 -10.54 -20.26 -12.54
N LEU A 81 -11.78 -20.51 -12.08
CA LEU A 81 -12.68 -21.50 -12.67
C LEU A 81 -13.14 -21.11 -14.08
N LEU A 82 -13.31 -19.82 -14.35
CA LEU A 82 -13.77 -19.32 -15.66
C LEU A 82 -12.62 -19.01 -16.62
N SER A 83 -11.37 -18.97 -16.15
CA SER A 83 -10.19 -18.75 -17.01
C SER A 83 -10.08 -19.72 -18.19
N PRO A 84 -10.42 -21.03 -18.09
CA PRO A 84 -10.31 -21.95 -19.22
C PRO A 84 -11.39 -21.71 -20.28
N VAL A 85 -12.59 -21.29 -19.87
CA VAL A 85 -13.72 -21.01 -20.78
C VAL A 85 -13.43 -19.79 -21.63
N GLN A 86 -12.91 -18.72 -21.02
CA GLN A 86 -12.47 -17.53 -21.75
C GLN A 86 -11.35 -17.86 -22.75
N LYS A 87 -10.38 -18.68 -22.34
CA LYS A 87 -9.28 -19.12 -23.22
C LYS A 87 -9.81 -19.89 -24.44
N ALA A 88 -10.71 -20.85 -24.23
CA ALA A 88 -11.30 -21.64 -25.31
C ALA A 88 -12.10 -20.79 -26.31
N TRP A 89 -12.83 -19.78 -25.86
CA TRP A 89 -13.53 -18.84 -26.75
C TRP A 89 -12.58 -17.95 -27.56
N HIS A 90 -11.49 -17.48 -26.96
CA HIS A 90 -10.48 -16.69 -27.68
C HIS A 90 -9.69 -17.51 -28.71
N GLU A 91 -9.47 -18.81 -28.45
CA GLU A 91 -8.82 -19.72 -29.39
C GLU A 91 -9.76 -20.09 -30.55
N ALA A 92 -11.02 -20.42 -30.27
CA ALA A 92 -12.01 -20.78 -31.29
C ALA A 92 -12.40 -19.64 -32.25
N GLY A 93 -12.26 -18.37 -31.81
CA GLY A 93 -12.49 -17.20 -32.67
C GLY A 93 -11.33 -16.84 -33.59
N ARG A 94 -10.14 -17.43 -33.38
CA ARG A 94 -8.93 -17.15 -34.17
C ARG A 94 -8.69 -18.13 -35.31
N GLU A 95 -9.46 -19.22 -35.36
CA GLU A 95 -9.38 -20.25 -36.38
C GLU A 95 -10.36 -20.04 -37.56
N ARG A 96 -10.93 -18.84 -37.73
CA ARG A 96 -11.76 -18.50 -38.88
C ARG A 96 -11.32 -17.23 -39.57
#